data_AF-A0A7W6AHZ4-F1
#
_entry.id   AF-A0A7W6AHZ4-F1
#
_cell.length_a   1.000
_cell.length_b   1.000
_cell.length_c   1.000
_cell.angle_alpha   90.00
_cell.angle_beta   90.00
_cell.angle_gamma   90.00
#
_symmetry.space_group_name_H-M   'P 1'
#
loop_
_entity.id
_entity.type
_entity.pdbx_description
1 polymer ?
#
loop_
_entity_poly.entity_id
_entity_poly.type
_entity_poly.pdbx_seq_one_letter_code
_entity_poly.pdbx_strand_id
1 'polypeptide(L)'
;MIPAEIPTNRQGASTKPEIAIQEINRVSAAGARFGWVLADAGHDYSEVFRHALSERRPPWAFRLSRRQNLHPPQLNLILAVAKIFAALLARD
;
A
#
# COMPACT_ATOMS: atom_id res chain seq x y z
N MET A 1 -1.18 -27.63 16.64
CA MET A 1 -0.97 -26.56 15.64
C MET A 1 -0.78 -27.25 14.30
N ILE A 2 -1.78 -27.21 13.42
CA ILE A 2 -1.62 -27.76 12.06
C ILE A 2 -0.79 -26.74 11.29
N PRO A 3 0.33 -27.13 10.63
CA PRO A 3 1.07 -26.22 9.78
C PRO A 3 0.13 -25.69 8.70
N ALA A 4 0.14 -24.37 8.47
CA ALA A 4 -0.52 -23.86 7.26
C ALA A 4 0.18 -24.50 6.05
N GLU A 5 -0.57 -25.24 5.24
CA GLU A 5 -0.03 -25.82 4.01
C GLU A 5 0.25 -24.70 3.01
N ILE A 6 1.52 -24.30 2.93
CA ILE A 6 2.00 -23.35 1.93
C ILE A 6 2.17 -24.13 0.61
N PRO A 7 1.49 -23.74 -0.48
CA PRO A 7 1.64 -24.38 -1.79
C PRO A 7 3.11 -24.43 -2.23
N THR A 8 3.54 -25.54 -2.84
CA THR A 8 4.96 -25.78 -3.21
C THR A 8 5.55 -24.65 -4.06
N ASN A 9 4.76 -24.04 -4.93
CA ASN A 9 5.18 -22.90 -5.76
C ASN A 9 5.35 -21.57 -5.00
N ARG A 10 5.08 -21.55 -3.68
CA ARG A 10 5.17 -20.39 -2.78
C ARG A 10 6.09 -20.62 -1.58
N GLN A 11 6.82 -21.75 -1.54
CA GLN A 11 7.75 -22.05 -0.45
C GLN A 11 9.11 -21.33 -0.60
N GLY A 12 9.36 -20.70 -1.75
CA GLY A 12 10.54 -19.87 -1.96
C GLY A 12 10.54 -18.62 -1.04
N ALA A 13 11.73 -18.09 -0.78
CA ALA A 13 11.86 -16.86 -0.01
C ALA A 13 11.17 -15.69 -0.73
N SER A 14 10.35 -14.94 -0.01
CA SER A 14 9.71 -13.72 -0.50
C SER A 14 9.50 -12.78 0.67
N THR A 15 9.52 -11.48 0.40
CA THR A 15 9.27 -10.47 1.42
C THR A 15 7.78 -10.45 1.76
N LYS A 16 7.46 -9.99 2.98
CA LYS A 16 6.06 -9.86 3.43
C LYS A 16 5.20 -9.00 2.46
N PRO A 17 5.68 -7.87 1.91
CA PRO A 17 4.95 -7.11 0.91
C PRO A 17 4.73 -7.86 -0.41
N GLU A 18 5.71 -8.63 -0.89
CA GLU A 18 5.56 -9.44 -2.11
C GLU A 18 4.47 -10.51 -1.95
N ILE A 19 4.49 -11.23 -0.83
CA ILE A 19 3.46 -12.23 -0.51
C ILE A 19 2.09 -11.57 -0.47
N ALA A 20 1.95 -10.41 0.18
CA ALA A 20 0.68 -9.70 0.27
C ALA A 20 0.13 -9.30 -1.12
N ILE A 21 0.97 -8.79 -2.02
CA ILE A 21 0.55 -8.45 -3.40
C ILE A 21 0.15 -9.71 -4.19
N GLN A 22 0.92 -10.80 -4.07
CA GLN A 22 0.60 -12.06 -4.74
C GLN A 22 -0.74 -12.63 -4.28
N GLU A 23 -1.03 -12.55 -2.97
CA GLU A 23 -2.28 -13.01 -2.40
C GLU A 23 -3.47 -12.15 -2.84
N ILE A 24 -3.34 -10.82 -2.85
CA ILE A 24 -4.36 -9.89 -3.39
C ILE A 24 -4.65 -10.22 -4.85
N ASN A 25 -3.62 -10.42 -5.67
CA ASN A 25 -3.77 -10.78 -7.07
C ASN A 25 -4.49 -12.11 -7.25
N ARG A 26 -4.12 -13.13 -6.46
CA ARG A 26 -4.71 -14.47 -6.52
C ARG A 26 -6.21 -14.43 -6.22
N VAL A 27 -6.61 -13.79 -5.13
CA VAL A 27 -8.02 -13.74 -4.75
C VAL A 27 -8.83 -12.85 -5.69
N SER A 28 -8.23 -11.78 -6.22
CA SER A 28 -8.87 -10.94 -7.25
C SER A 28 -9.09 -11.71 -8.56
N ALA A 29 -8.11 -12.52 -8.99
CA ALA A 29 -8.24 -13.39 -10.14
C ALA A 29 -9.30 -14.48 -9.95
N ALA A 30 -9.55 -14.90 -8.70
CA ALA A 30 -10.65 -15.78 -8.33
C ALA A 30 -12.02 -15.06 -8.28
N GLY A 31 -12.09 -13.78 -8.64
CA GLY A 31 -13.32 -12.99 -8.73
C GLY A 31 -13.65 -12.15 -7.49
N ALA A 32 -12.79 -12.12 -6.47
CA ALA A 32 -13.00 -11.24 -5.33
C ALA A 32 -12.91 -9.77 -5.75
N ARG A 33 -13.87 -8.96 -5.31
CA ARG A 33 -13.88 -7.51 -5.55
C ARG A 33 -13.74 -6.80 -4.22
N PHE A 34 -12.72 -5.96 -4.11
CA PHE A 34 -12.46 -5.15 -2.91
C PHE A 34 -13.02 -3.75 -3.09
N GLY A 35 -13.72 -3.25 -2.08
CA GLY A 35 -14.06 -1.84 -2.00
C GLY A 35 -12.85 -0.99 -1.62
N TRP A 36 -12.06 -1.46 -0.64
CA TRP A 36 -10.87 -0.80 -0.11
C TRP A 36 -9.83 -1.84 0.33
N VAL A 37 -8.54 -1.50 0.25
CA VAL A 37 -7.46 -2.29 0.86
C VAL A 37 -6.91 -1.55 2.07
N LEU A 38 -6.91 -2.21 3.24
CA LEU A 38 -6.29 -1.68 4.46
C LEU A 38 -4.95 -2.37 4.71
N ALA A 39 -3.86 -1.64 4.54
CA ALA A 39 -2.51 -2.13 4.81
C ALA A 39 -2.18 -1.99 6.31
N ASP A 40 -1.76 -3.10 6.92
CA ASP A 40 -1.16 -3.10 8.26
C ASP A 40 0.15 -2.29 8.28
N ALA A 41 0.47 -1.67 9.42
CA ALA A 41 1.62 -0.78 9.65
C ALA A 41 3.00 -1.49 9.59
N GLY A 42 3.02 -2.75 9.14
CA GLY A 42 4.25 -3.44 8.74
C GLY A 42 4.51 -3.39 7.24
N HIS A 43 3.60 -2.84 6.43
CA HIS A 43 3.73 -2.77 4.96
C HIS A 43 3.78 -1.32 4.43
N ASP A 44 3.39 -0.34 5.24
CA ASP A 44 3.30 1.08 4.91
C ASP A 44 4.67 1.72 4.60
N TYR A 45 5.75 1.19 5.19
CA TYR A 45 7.11 1.64 4.91
C TYR A 45 7.62 1.26 3.50
N SER A 46 7.03 0.26 2.84
CA SER A 46 7.46 -0.15 1.49
C SER A 46 6.82 0.73 0.42
N GLU A 47 7.62 1.58 -0.23
CA GLU A 47 7.20 2.37 -1.39
C GLU A 47 6.70 1.48 -2.53
N VAL A 48 7.44 0.40 -2.82
CA VAL A 48 7.09 -0.58 -3.86
C VAL A 48 5.71 -1.19 -3.61
N PHE A 49 5.39 -1.48 -2.35
CA PHE A 49 4.07 -2.00 -1.98
C PHE A 49 2.95 -1.00 -2.21
N ARG A 50 3.15 0.25 -1.79
CA ARG A 50 2.18 1.34 -2.01
C ARG A 50 1.95 1.61 -3.50
N HIS A 51 3.01 1.56 -4.30
CA HIS A 51 2.91 1.67 -5.75
C HIS A 51 2.10 0.52 -6.36
N ALA A 52 2.42 -0.72 -5.99
CA ALA A 52 1.71 -1.91 -6.46
C ALA A 52 0.21 -1.88 -6.11
N LEU A 53 -0.17 -1.41 -4.92
CA LEU A 53 -1.58 -1.22 -4.57
C LEU A 53 -2.27 -0.18 -5.45
N SER A 54 -1.59 0.91 -5.78
CA SER A 54 -2.13 2.01 -6.58
C SER A 54 -2.42 1.59 -8.04
N GLU A 55 -1.64 0.66 -8.59
CA GLU A 55 -1.89 0.09 -9.93
C GLU A 55 -3.16 -0.78 -10.00
N ARG A 56 -3.60 -1.35 -8.87
CA ARG A 56 -4.62 -2.44 -8.83
C ARG A 56 -6.06 -1.96 -8.64
N ARG A 57 -6.30 -0.64 -8.52
CA ARG A 57 -7.62 0.04 -8.63
C ARG A 57 -8.74 -0.48 -7.69
N PRO A 58 -8.47 -0.74 -6.42
CA PRO A 58 -9.33 -0.15 -5.38
C PRO A 58 -8.55 0.90 -4.57
N PRO A 59 -9.23 1.90 -3.98
CA PRO A 59 -8.62 2.81 -3.03
C PRO A 59 -8.00 2.03 -1.86
N TRP A 60 -6.88 2.53 -1.34
CA TRP A 60 -6.18 1.89 -0.24
C TRP A 60 -5.83 2.89 0.86
N ALA A 61 -5.81 2.39 2.09
CA ALA A 61 -5.40 3.12 3.27
C ALA A 61 -4.35 2.32 4.02
N PHE A 62 -3.52 3.02 4.79
CA PHE A 62 -2.59 2.39 5.72
C PHE A 62 -2.85 2.93 7.11
N ARG A 63 -2.59 2.09 8.11
CA ARG A 63 -2.56 2.57 9.49
C ARG A 63 -1.31 3.41 9.69
N LEU A 64 -1.47 4.65 10.14
CA LEU A 64 -0.34 5.48 10.53
C LEU A 64 0.40 4.83 11.70
N SER A 65 1.70 4.61 11.54
CA SER A 65 2.57 4.17 12.63
C SER A 65 2.53 5.19 13.77
N ARG A 66 2.59 4.71 15.03
CA ARG A 66 2.74 5.61 16.19
C ARG A 66 4.08 6.35 16.18
N ARG A 67 5.08 5.82 15.48
CA ARG A 67 6.39 6.46 15.30
C ARG A 67 6.39 7.18 13.96
N GLN A 68 6.40 8.51 14.03
CA GLN A 68 6.51 9.38 12.87
C GLN A 68 7.91 9.96 12.80
N ASN A 69 8.45 10.10 11.59
CA ASN A 69 9.71 10.81 11.40
C ASN A 69 9.46 12.30 11.69
N LEU A 70 10.17 12.84 12.67
CA LEU A 70 10.17 14.27 12.95
C LEU A 70 11.17 14.93 12.01
N HIS A 71 10.68 15.85 11.19
CA HIS A 71 11.51 16.69 10.36
C HIS A 71 11.79 18.02 11.09
N PRO A 72 13.03 18.54 11.03
CA PRO A 72 13.35 19.88 11.54
C PRO A 72 12.36 20.94 11.01
N PRO A 73 11.98 21.93 11.82
CA PRO A 73 10.98 22.94 11.44
C PRO A 73 11.38 23.79 10.21
N GLN A 74 12.65 23.76 9.79
CA GLN A 74 13.15 24.45 8.61
C GLN A 74 12.86 23.70 7.30
N LEU A 75 12.36 22.46 7.35
CA LEU A 75 11.93 21.72 6.16
C LEU A 75 10.54 22.18 5.73
N ASN A 76 10.46 22.79 4.55
CA ASN A 76 9.18 23.07 3.91
C ASN A 76 8.56 21.75 3.41
N LEU A 77 7.50 21.29 4.09
CA LEU A 77 6.70 20.17 3.62
C LEU A 77 5.90 20.60 2.39
N ILE A 78 6.33 20.18 1.20
CA ILE A 78 5.49 20.31 0.00
C ILE A 78 4.44 19.20 0.07
N LEU A 79 3.26 19.51 0.64
CA LEU A 79 2.09 18.66 0.46
C LEU A 79 1.72 18.66 -1.02
N ALA A 80 1.95 17.53 -1.71
CA ALA A 80 1.58 17.38 -3.13
C ALA A 80 0.09 17.66 -3.40
N VAL A 81 -0.76 17.56 -2.37
CA VAL A 81 -2.19 17.91 -2.42
C VAL A 81 -2.40 19.41 -2.72
N ALA A 82 -1.55 20.31 -2.21
CA ALA A 82 -1.69 21.74 -2.44
C ALA A 82 -1.44 22.14 -3.90
N LYS A 83 -0.51 21.45 -4.59
CA LYS A 83 -0.26 21.68 -6.03
C LYS A 83 -1.42 21.19 -6.90
N ILE A 84 -2.03 20.06 -6.54
CA ILE A 84 -3.18 19.50 -7.28
C ILE A 84 -4.41 20.39 -7.11
N PHE A 85 -4.71 20.86 -5.89
CA PHE A 85 -5.83 21.77 -5.65
C PHE A 85 -5.66 23.12 -6.36
N ALA A 86 -4.46 23.70 -6.33
CA ALA A 86 -4.17 24.94 -7.06
C ALA A 86 -4.33 24.79 -8.59
N ALA A 87 -3.92 23.65 -9.15
CA ALA A 87 -4.07 23.37 -10.58
C ALA A 87 -5.53 23.07 -11.00
N LEU A 88 -6.36 22.55 -10.09
CA LEU A 88 -7.78 22.30 -10.32
C LEU A 88 -8.62 23.59 -10.18
N LEU A 89 -8.25 24.50 -9.28
CA LEU A 89 -8.91 25.79 -9.10
C LEU A 89 -8.48 26.86 -10.12
N ALA A 90 -7.38 26.65 -10.84
CA ALA A 90 -6.89 27.54 -11.90
C ALA A 90 -7.37 27.16 -13.31
N ARG A 91 -8.25 26.16 -13.42
CA ARG A 91 -8.97 25.82 -14.66
C ARG A 91 -10.40 26.32 -14.55
N ASP A 92 -10.58 27.60 -14.82
CA ASP A 92 -11.86 28.17 -15.30
C ASP A 92 -11.85 28.17 -16.83
#